data_AF-A0A7Z9UHW2-F1
#
_entry.id   AF-A0A7Z9UHW2-F1
#
_cell.length_a   1.000
_cell.length_b   1.000
_cell.length_c   1.000
_cell.angle_alpha   90.00
_cell.angle_beta   90.00
_cell.angle_gamma   90.00
#
_symmetry.space_group_name_H-M   'P 1'
#
loop_
_entity.id
_entity.type
_entity.pdbx_description
1 polymer ?
#
loop_
_entity_poly.entity_id
_entity_poly.type
_entity_poly.pdbx_seq_one_letter_code
_entity_poly.pdbx_strand_id
1 'polypeptide(L)'
;RYILSYSRAIIASITGFFLAVAFTYFFKQYAFSRLVIITATAIITVLIPGWRVFVHFLMSRGYLRPVKEQHPILFTRKTLIIGADEEGIHIAENILKRFDTGLDVVGFIDHQLPTDEDDLPVGFRGRLADLRDIVMTYRIRELIFSTTAFTNKEILLLMDETKDLRLTYRMVPRQQEILLGKASIENIGDFSFVNIEYTLFYRLHRITKRAFDMVISGMMLTLFSPFLVVLFGFGKGRKKQFWGAEGTIFEATIFDVKGGFLKELPLFIGVLFGNLSLVGSSMVETSDPDPHLICQPGLTGLERIRSVKFKPEDRQILDHYYVQNQSFTMDLEIIMKTVFST
;
A
#
# COMPACT_ATOMS: atom_id res chain seq x y z
N ARG A 1 -20.24 -0.59 12.05
CA ARG A 1 -21.31 -1.62 12.08
C ARG A 1 -20.66 -3.01 12.23
N TYR A 2 -20.14 -3.35 13.41
CA TYR A 2 -19.28 -4.53 13.69
C TYR A 2 -19.95 -5.61 14.56
N ILE A 3 -21.28 -5.65 14.59
CA ILE A 3 -22.01 -6.66 15.35
C ILE A 3 -22.13 -7.92 14.47
N LEU A 4 -21.46 -8.99 14.90
CA LEU A 4 -21.51 -10.39 14.43
C LEU A 4 -20.56 -10.82 13.29
N SER A 5 -19.24 -10.82 13.58
CA SER A 5 -18.28 -11.72 12.91
C SER A 5 -18.37 -13.19 13.39
N TYR A 6 -19.26 -13.51 14.33
CA TYR A 6 -19.42 -14.87 14.85
C TYR A 6 -19.89 -15.85 13.77
N SER A 7 -20.85 -15.44 12.92
CA SER A 7 -21.31 -16.24 11.78
C SER A 7 -20.17 -16.55 10.81
N ARG A 8 -19.32 -15.57 10.50
CA ARG A 8 -18.12 -15.77 9.65
C ARG A 8 -17.12 -16.73 10.26
N ALA A 9 -16.87 -16.66 11.57
CA ALA A 9 -15.95 -17.57 12.26
C ALA A 9 -16.49 -19.02 12.29
N ILE A 10 -17.80 -19.17 12.50
CA ILE A 10 -18.48 -20.47 12.46
C ILE A 10 -18.41 -21.05 11.03
N ILE A 11 -18.75 -20.25 10.02
CA ILE A 11 -18.68 -20.66 8.60
C ILE A 11 -17.25 -21.07 8.23
N ALA A 12 -16.24 -20.26 8.58
CA ALA A 12 -14.84 -20.58 8.30
C ALA A 12 -14.39 -21.88 8.99
N SER A 13 -14.83 -22.12 10.22
CA SER A 13 -14.52 -23.36 10.95
C SER A 13 -15.17 -24.58 10.29
N ILE A 14 -16.42 -24.47 9.85
CA ILE A 14 -17.14 -25.53 9.14
C ILE A 14 -16.50 -25.80 7.78
N THR A 15 -16.17 -24.76 7.01
CA THR A 15 -15.50 -24.90 5.71
C THR A 15 -14.12 -25.54 5.88
N GLY A 16 -13.35 -25.12 6.89
CA GLY A 16 -12.05 -25.72 7.22
C GLY A 16 -12.16 -27.20 7.58
N PHE A 17 -13.21 -27.61 8.30
CA PHE A 17 -13.49 -29.02 8.59
C PHE A 17 -13.68 -29.84 7.31
N PHE A 18 -14.57 -29.40 6.42
CA PHE A 18 -14.81 -30.13 5.17
C PHE A 18 -13.56 -30.21 4.30
N LEU A 19 -12.75 -29.13 4.26
CA LEU A 19 -11.48 -29.12 3.54
C LEU A 19 -10.49 -30.14 4.13
N ALA A 20 -10.37 -30.21 5.46
CA ALA A 20 -9.50 -31.16 6.14
C ALA A 20 -9.94 -32.62 5.93
N VAL A 21 -11.25 -32.88 5.96
CA VAL A 21 -11.83 -34.20 5.66
C VAL A 21 -11.56 -34.59 4.20
N ALA A 22 -11.75 -33.66 3.25
CA ALA A 22 -11.45 -33.90 1.85
C ALA A 22 -9.94 -34.19 1.65
N PHE A 23 -9.07 -33.39 2.26
CA PHE A 23 -7.62 -33.57 2.17
C PHE A 23 -7.17 -34.93 2.71
N THR A 24 -7.66 -35.33 3.88
CA THR A 24 -7.34 -36.64 4.48
C THR A 24 -7.90 -37.83 3.68
N TYR A 25 -8.99 -37.64 2.93
CA TYR A 25 -9.50 -38.64 1.99
C TYR A 25 -8.59 -38.84 0.77
N PHE A 26 -8.09 -37.76 0.17
CA PHE A 26 -7.22 -37.82 -1.01
C PHE A 26 -5.77 -38.21 -0.69
N PHE A 27 -5.25 -37.80 0.47
CA PHE A 27 -3.85 -38.03 0.87
C PHE A 27 -3.72 -39.13 1.93
N LYS A 28 -3.97 -40.39 1.53
CA LYS A 28 -3.92 -41.58 2.42
C LYS A 28 -2.61 -41.78 3.21
N GLN A 29 -1.51 -41.20 2.73
CA GLN A 29 -0.19 -41.23 3.40
C GLN A 29 -0.14 -40.43 4.72
N TYR A 30 -1.13 -39.56 4.96
CA TYR A 30 -1.32 -38.81 6.21
C TYR A 30 -2.61 -39.24 6.94
N ALA A 31 -2.95 -40.52 6.90
CA ALA A 31 -4.19 -41.05 7.48
C ALA A 31 -4.22 -40.88 9.00
N PHE A 32 -4.66 -39.70 9.47
CA PHE A 32 -5.05 -39.50 10.85
C PHE A 32 -6.26 -40.36 11.18
N SER A 33 -6.32 -40.87 12.41
CA SER A 33 -7.52 -41.54 12.90
C SER A 33 -8.72 -40.61 12.76
N ARG A 34 -9.86 -41.14 12.29
CA ARG A 34 -11.12 -40.38 12.16
C ARG A 34 -11.50 -39.68 13.46
N LEU A 35 -11.17 -40.31 14.59
CA LEU A 35 -11.39 -39.77 15.92
C LEU A 35 -10.57 -38.50 16.19
N VAL A 36 -9.34 -38.43 15.69
CA VAL A 36 -8.46 -37.24 15.81
C VAL A 36 -9.05 -36.06 15.01
N ILE A 37 -9.55 -36.31 13.80
CA ILE A 37 -10.16 -35.26 12.96
C ILE A 37 -11.44 -34.72 13.62
N ILE A 38 -12.29 -35.61 14.12
CA ILE A 38 -13.56 -35.23 14.77
C ILE A 38 -13.27 -34.44 16.06
N THR A 39 -12.35 -34.92 16.91
CA THR A 39 -12.00 -34.25 18.17
C THR A 39 -11.32 -32.90 17.94
N ALA A 40 -10.34 -32.82 17.03
CA ALA A 40 -9.69 -31.56 16.67
C ALA A 40 -10.70 -30.53 16.14
N THR A 41 -11.63 -30.97 15.28
CA THR A 41 -12.68 -30.08 14.75
C THR A 41 -13.58 -29.57 15.85
N ALA A 42 -14.07 -30.45 16.72
CA ALA A 42 -14.92 -30.05 17.85
C ALA A 42 -14.21 -29.02 18.74
N ILE A 43 -12.93 -29.24 19.04
CA ILE A 43 -12.10 -28.32 19.82
C ILE A 43 -11.97 -26.96 19.12
N ILE A 44 -11.64 -26.95 17.82
CA ILE A 44 -11.46 -25.71 17.04
C ILE A 44 -12.76 -24.92 16.92
N THR A 45 -13.88 -25.60 16.63
CA THR A 45 -15.21 -24.96 16.51
C THR A 45 -15.67 -24.34 17.83
N VAL A 46 -15.25 -24.89 18.98
CA VAL A 46 -15.55 -24.32 20.30
C VAL A 46 -14.57 -23.20 20.67
N LEU A 47 -13.26 -23.40 20.45
CA LEU A 47 -12.23 -22.44 20.88
C LEU A 47 -12.23 -21.14 20.07
N ILE A 48 -12.44 -21.19 18.74
CA ILE A 48 -12.39 -19.97 17.90
C ILE A 48 -13.49 -18.96 18.26
N PRO A 49 -14.77 -19.35 18.45
CA PRO A 49 -15.78 -18.45 19.01
C PRO A 49 -15.60 -18.26 20.51
N GLY A 50 -15.22 -19.32 21.22
CA GLY A 50 -15.15 -19.38 22.68
C GLY A 50 -14.13 -18.42 23.28
N TRP A 51 -12.93 -18.28 22.69
CA TRP A 51 -11.94 -17.32 23.19
C TRP A 51 -12.47 -15.88 23.11
N ARG A 52 -13.25 -15.56 22.06
CA ARG A 52 -13.82 -14.23 21.86
C ARG A 52 -14.94 -13.94 22.87
N VAL A 53 -15.81 -14.92 23.12
CA VAL A 53 -16.84 -14.84 24.18
C VAL A 53 -16.18 -14.73 25.55
N PHE A 54 -15.12 -15.50 25.80
CA PHE A 54 -14.36 -15.49 27.04
C PHE A 54 -13.70 -14.14 27.29
N VAL A 55 -13.06 -13.54 26.28
CA VAL A 55 -12.51 -12.18 26.37
C VAL A 55 -13.63 -11.16 26.65
N HIS A 56 -14.77 -11.26 25.96
CA HIS A 56 -15.90 -10.37 26.21
C HIS A 56 -16.49 -10.54 27.62
N PHE A 57 -16.53 -11.76 28.15
CA PHE A 57 -16.95 -12.08 29.51
C PHE A 57 -15.95 -11.60 30.58
N LEU A 58 -14.64 -11.74 30.34
CA LEU A 58 -13.61 -11.14 31.21
C LEU A 58 -13.69 -9.62 31.18
N MET A 59 -14.04 -9.04 30.03
CA MET A 59 -14.26 -7.61 29.89
C MET A 59 -15.48 -7.11 30.67
N SER A 60 -16.58 -7.87 30.69
CA SER A 60 -17.79 -7.48 31.44
C SER A 60 -17.62 -7.58 32.96
N ARG A 61 -16.70 -8.42 33.45
CA ARG A 61 -16.32 -8.51 34.88
C ARG A 61 -15.19 -7.58 35.32
N GLY A 62 -14.71 -6.70 34.44
CA GLY A 62 -13.72 -5.66 34.78
C GLY A 62 -12.28 -6.16 34.94
N TYR A 63 -12.00 -7.44 34.71
CA TYR A 63 -10.63 -7.99 34.69
C TYR A 63 -9.85 -7.57 33.44
N LEU A 64 -10.55 -7.24 32.36
CA LEU A 64 -9.99 -6.67 31.14
C LEU A 64 -10.80 -5.41 30.80
N ARG A 65 -10.15 -4.26 30.57
CA ARG A 65 -10.87 -3.08 30.06
C ARG A 65 -11.25 -3.33 28.58
N PRO A 66 -12.49 -3.02 28.17
CA PRO A 66 -12.92 -3.28 26.80
C PRO A 66 -12.12 -2.43 25.81
N VAL A 67 -11.37 -3.09 24.92
CA VAL A 67 -10.85 -2.48 23.70
C VAL A 67 -12.03 -2.39 22.72
N LYS A 68 -12.93 -1.45 23.01
CA LYS A 68 -13.74 -0.85 21.95
C LYS A 68 -12.75 -0.05 21.09
N GLU A 69 -12.90 -0.06 19.78
CA GLU A 69 -12.12 0.75 18.83
C GLU A 69 -12.30 2.25 19.13
N GLN A 70 -11.66 2.70 20.19
CA GLN A 70 -11.33 4.06 20.56
C GLN A 70 -9.90 3.91 21.04
N HIS A 71 -8.98 4.53 20.32
CA HIS A 71 -7.55 4.32 20.49
C HIS A 71 -7.17 4.34 21.98
N PRO A 72 -6.45 3.32 22.48
CA PRO A 72 -6.11 3.27 23.89
C PRO A 72 -5.37 4.53 24.28
N ILE A 73 -5.81 5.18 25.36
CA ILE A 73 -5.25 6.41 25.96
C ILE A 73 -3.73 6.29 26.24
N LEU A 74 -3.21 5.06 26.28
CA LEU A 74 -1.78 4.75 26.46
C LEU A 74 -0.95 4.80 25.16
N PHE A 75 -1.59 4.86 23.98
CA PHE A 75 -0.93 4.87 22.68
C PHE A 75 -1.36 6.11 21.88
N THR A 76 -1.02 7.29 22.40
CA THR A 76 -1.08 8.51 21.61
C THR A 76 -0.07 8.43 20.47
N ARG A 77 -0.48 8.86 19.28
CA ARG A 77 0.40 9.00 18.13
C ARG A 77 0.83 10.46 18.05
N LYS A 78 2.14 10.68 18.04
CA LYS A 78 2.69 12.01 17.82
C LYS A 78 2.38 12.45 16.40
N THR A 79 1.60 13.50 16.28
CA THR A 79 1.02 13.99 15.04
C THR A 79 1.50 15.41 14.79
N LEU A 80 1.84 15.69 13.54
CA LEU A 80 2.27 17.01 13.09
C LEU A 80 1.27 17.51 12.05
N ILE A 81 0.91 18.79 12.14
CA ILE A 81 -0.02 19.41 11.19
C ILE A 81 0.80 20.21 10.18
N ILE A 82 0.56 19.94 8.91
CA ILE A 82 1.24 20.56 7.77
C ILE A 82 0.25 21.55 7.13
N GLY A 83 0.55 22.83 7.28
CA GLY A 83 -0.34 23.97 7.02
C GLY A 83 -0.75 24.64 8.32
N ALA A 84 -0.20 25.83 8.58
CA ALA A 84 -0.55 26.70 9.70
C ALA A 84 -1.55 27.78 9.25
N ASP A 85 -2.52 27.37 8.41
CA ASP A 85 -3.60 28.21 7.92
C ASP A 85 -4.88 27.99 8.75
N GLU A 86 -5.95 28.72 8.41
CA GLU A 86 -7.23 28.64 9.13
C GLU A 86 -7.77 27.20 9.20
N GLU A 87 -7.61 26.40 8.14
CA GLU A 87 -8.03 24.99 8.12
C GLU A 87 -7.18 24.15 9.08
N GLY A 88 -5.85 24.27 9.03
CA GLY A 88 -4.93 23.58 9.93
C GLY A 88 -5.16 23.91 11.40
N ILE A 89 -5.38 25.19 11.71
CA ILE A 89 -5.70 25.66 13.07
C ILE A 89 -7.02 25.04 13.53
N HIS A 90 -8.06 25.07 12.69
CA HIS A 90 -9.37 24.51 13.03
C HIS A 90 -9.30 22.98 13.27
N ILE A 91 -8.49 22.27 12.48
CA ILE A 91 -8.20 20.84 12.67
C ILE A 91 -7.54 20.60 14.03
N ALA A 92 -6.48 21.36 14.35
CA ALA A 92 -5.74 21.21 15.60
C ALA A 92 -6.65 21.44 16.81
N GLU A 93 -7.45 22.50 16.81
CA GLU A 93 -8.35 22.82 17.91
C GLU A 93 -9.35 21.70 18.17
N ASN A 94 -9.97 21.14 17.13
CA ASN A 94 -10.95 20.07 17.29
C ASN A 94 -10.32 18.76 17.78
N ILE A 95 -9.06 18.49 17.41
CA ILE A 95 -8.31 17.35 17.95
C ILE A 95 -7.94 17.59 19.42
N LEU A 96 -7.44 18.78 19.78
CA LEU A 96 -7.04 19.12 21.14
C LEU A 96 -8.22 19.17 22.12
N LYS A 97 -9.40 19.60 21.66
CA LYS A 97 -10.64 19.60 22.46
C LYS A 97 -11.12 18.18 22.79
N ARG A 98 -10.55 17.14 22.18
CA ARG A 98 -11.02 15.75 22.27
C ARG A 98 -9.92 14.75 22.64
N PHE A 99 -10.00 14.21 23.86
CA PHE A 99 -9.07 13.20 24.37
C PHE A 99 -9.28 11.78 23.80
N ASP A 100 -10.38 11.54 23.08
CA ASP A 100 -10.74 10.23 22.53
C ASP A 100 -10.20 9.97 21.11
N THR A 101 -9.45 10.92 20.54
CA THR A 101 -8.88 10.84 19.18
C THR A 101 -7.64 9.95 19.11
N GLY A 102 -6.89 9.81 20.20
CA GLY A 102 -5.61 9.08 20.21
C GLY A 102 -4.46 9.80 19.50
N LEU A 103 -4.62 11.09 19.19
CA LEU A 103 -3.61 11.94 18.55
C LEU A 103 -3.00 12.89 19.58
N ASP A 104 -1.67 13.04 19.52
CA ASP A 104 -0.90 14.02 20.31
C ASP A 104 -0.29 15.02 19.33
N VAL A 105 -0.94 16.17 19.19
CA VAL A 105 -0.53 17.21 18.25
C VAL A 105 0.72 17.90 18.78
N VAL A 106 1.87 17.64 18.13
CA VAL A 106 3.18 18.13 18.57
C VAL A 106 3.42 19.58 18.12
N GLY A 107 2.85 19.98 16.98
CA GLY A 107 2.95 21.35 16.46
C GLY A 107 2.65 21.46 14.97
N PHE A 108 2.91 22.66 14.44
CA PHE A 108 2.68 23.00 13.04
C PHE A 108 3.98 23.10 12.25
N ILE A 109 3.89 22.79 10.95
CA ILE A 109 4.89 23.08 9.93
C ILE A 109 4.21 23.78 8.76
N ASP A 110 4.87 24.79 8.21
CA ASP A 110 4.42 25.47 6.99
C ASP A 110 5.63 25.89 6.12
N HIS A 111 5.38 26.34 4.89
CA HIS A 111 6.38 26.91 3.99
C HIS A 111 6.98 28.20 4.53
N GLN A 112 6.13 29.05 5.12
CA GLN A 112 6.49 30.35 5.64
C GLN A 112 6.22 30.40 7.14
N LEU A 113 6.86 31.35 7.84
CA LEU A 113 6.47 31.59 9.23
C LEU A 113 5.05 32.16 9.22
N PRO A 114 4.11 31.61 9.99
CA PRO A 114 2.79 32.21 10.12
C PRO A 114 2.93 33.62 10.70
N THR A 115 2.13 34.55 10.19
CA THR A 115 2.17 35.97 10.61
C THR A 115 1.83 36.13 12.08
N ASP A 116 0.95 35.26 12.61
CA ASP A 116 0.43 35.29 13.97
C ASP A 116 0.82 33.99 14.72
N GLU A 117 2.12 33.81 14.95
CA GLU A 117 2.64 32.62 15.67
C GLU A 117 2.06 32.48 17.09
N ASP A 118 1.73 33.60 17.73
CA ASP A 118 1.16 33.65 19.09
C ASP A 118 -0.29 33.12 19.17
N ASP A 119 -1.03 33.12 18.05
CA ASP A 119 -2.44 32.67 18.00
C ASP A 119 -2.58 31.17 17.69
N LEU A 120 -1.46 30.45 17.51
CA LEU A 120 -1.50 29.03 17.23
C LEU A 120 -1.86 28.21 18.48
N PRO A 121 -2.79 27.24 18.37
CA PRO A 121 -3.17 26.40 19.51
C PRO A 121 -2.04 25.46 19.96
N VAL A 122 -1.04 25.23 19.10
CA VAL A 122 0.17 24.46 19.37
C VAL A 122 1.35 25.16 18.70
N GLY A 123 2.53 25.15 19.34
CA GLY A 123 3.69 25.88 18.82
C GLY A 123 4.13 25.44 17.41
N PHE A 124 4.64 26.41 16.65
CA PHE A 124 5.28 26.19 15.35
C PHE A 124 6.62 25.44 15.55
N ARG A 125 6.85 24.37 14.78
CA ARG A 125 8.04 23.50 14.95
C ARG A 125 9.12 23.75 13.92
N GLY A 126 8.81 24.44 12.84
CA GLY A 126 9.76 24.82 11.80
C GLY A 126 9.16 24.81 10.41
N ARG A 127 10.02 24.98 9.41
CA ARG A 127 9.61 25.03 8.00
C ARG A 127 9.53 23.65 7.38
N LEU A 128 8.81 23.55 6.28
CA LEU A 128 8.68 22.32 5.50
C LEU A 128 10.02 21.73 5.04
N ALA A 129 11.02 22.59 4.78
CA ALA A 129 12.37 22.16 4.43
C ALA A 129 13.03 21.27 5.51
N ASP A 130 12.69 21.49 6.78
CA ASP A 130 13.25 20.77 7.93
C ASP A 130 12.33 19.62 8.39
N LEU A 131 11.30 19.28 7.61
CA LEU A 131 10.27 18.28 7.95
C LEU A 131 10.91 16.95 8.37
N ARG A 132 11.93 16.48 7.63
CA ARG A 132 12.61 15.20 7.91
C ARG A 132 13.26 15.19 9.29
N ASP A 133 13.97 16.26 9.62
CA ASP A 133 14.70 16.40 10.89
C ASP A 133 13.73 16.55 12.06
N ILE A 134 12.65 17.31 11.87
CA ILE A 134 11.58 17.48 12.87
C ILE A 134 10.90 16.13 13.14
N VAL A 135 10.55 15.38 12.08
CA VAL A 135 9.92 14.07 12.23
C VAL A 135 10.79 13.11 13.04
N MET A 136 12.08 13.06 12.74
CA MET A 136 13.04 12.18 13.43
C MET A 136 13.28 12.62 14.87
N THR A 137 13.46 13.92 15.11
CA THR A 137 13.74 14.50 16.43
C THR A 137 12.57 14.29 17.39
N TYR A 138 11.35 14.62 16.94
CA TYR A 138 10.17 14.54 17.79
C TYR A 138 9.52 13.14 17.78
N ARG A 139 10.00 12.21 16.93
CA ARG A 139 9.44 10.87 16.70
C ARG A 139 7.99 10.93 16.25
N ILE A 140 7.71 11.83 15.30
CA ILE A 140 6.40 11.96 14.68
C ILE A 140 6.08 10.67 13.92
N ARG A 141 4.83 10.21 14.00
CA ARG A 141 4.35 9.01 13.30
C ARG A 141 3.23 9.32 12.32
N GLU A 142 2.65 10.51 12.41
CA GLU A 142 1.48 10.89 11.65
C GLU A 142 1.58 12.34 11.20
N LEU A 143 1.26 12.58 9.94
CA LEU A 143 1.21 13.89 9.31
C LEU A 143 -0.23 14.16 8.85
N ILE A 144 -0.78 15.30 9.26
CA ILE A 144 -2.10 15.76 8.80
C ILE A 144 -1.88 16.96 7.89
N PHE A 145 -2.34 16.87 6.64
CA PHE A 145 -2.25 17.95 5.66
C PHE A 145 -3.55 18.76 5.63
N SER A 146 -3.41 20.08 5.70
CA SER A 146 -4.43 20.99 5.21
C SER A 146 -4.49 20.93 3.68
N THR A 147 -5.69 20.85 3.12
CA THR A 147 -5.91 20.86 1.66
C THR A 147 -6.03 22.28 1.12
N THR A 148 -6.16 23.29 1.97
CA THR A 148 -6.10 24.71 1.57
C THR A 148 -4.68 25.20 1.41
N ALA A 149 -3.75 24.78 2.28
CA ALA A 149 -2.34 25.16 2.19
C ALA A 149 -1.52 24.35 1.17
N PHE A 150 -1.93 23.11 0.87
CA PHE A 150 -1.17 22.20 -0.01
C PHE A 150 -2.02 21.63 -1.13
N THR A 151 -1.46 21.63 -2.34
CA THR A 151 -2.04 20.92 -3.48
C THR A 151 -1.80 19.41 -3.35
N ASN A 152 -2.66 18.60 -3.99
CA ASN A 152 -2.47 17.15 -4.04
C ASN A 152 -1.08 16.77 -4.57
N LYS A 153 -0.53 17.50 -5.55
CA LYS A 153 0.82 17.24 -6.09
C LYS A 153 1.91 17.45 -5.03
N GLU A 154 1.84 18.54 -4.26
CA GLU A 154 2.79 18.83 -3.20
C GLU A 154 2.72 17.80 -2.06
N ILE A 155 1.50 17.38 -1.67
CA ILE A 155 1.32 16.31 -0.68
C ILE A 155 1.99 15.02 -1.16
N LEU A 156 1.76 14.61 -2.41
CA LEU A 156 2.36 13.40 -2.97
C LEU A 156 3.90 13.46 -3.02
N LEU A 157 4.47 14.63 -3.36
CA LEU A 157 5.92 14.84 -3.35
C LEU A 157 6.50 14.72 -1.93
N LEU A 158 5.86 15.36 -0.94
CA LEU A 158 6.28 15.28 0.47
C LEU A 158 6.19 13.85 1.00
N MET A 159 5.18 13.09 0.58
CA MET A 159 5.07 11.69 0.96
C MET A 159 6.16 10.82 0.31
N ASP A 160 6.59 11.12 -0.92
CA ASP A 160 7.69 10.39 -1.56
C ASP A 160 9.04 10.72 -0.90
N GLU A 161 9.28 12.00 -0.57
CA GLU A 161 10.48 12.45 0.15
C GLU A 161 10.61 11.84 1.55
N THR A 162 9.48 11.53 2.20
CA THR A 162 9.42 10.98 3.56
C THR A 162 9.04 9.50 3.63
N LYS A 163 9.04 8.79 2.50
CA LYS A 163 8.57 7.39 2.41
C LYS A 163 9.33 6.40 3.29
N ASP A 164 10.61 6.66 3.54
CA ASP A 164 11.48 5.83 4.37
C ASP A 164 11.12 5.91 5.87
N LEU A 165 10.49 7.00 6.29
CA LEU A 165 10.12 7.28 7.68
C LEU A 165 8.85 6.54 8.13
N ARG A 166 8.12 5.90 7.21
CA ARG A 166 6.91 5.10 7.48
C ARG A 166 5.84 5.88 8.25
N LEU A 167 5.57 7.10 7.81
CA LEU A 167 4.56 7.96 8.41
C LEU A 167 3.16 7.56 7.94
N THR A 168 2.17 7.84 8.79
CA THR A 168 0.76 7.81 8.41
C THR A 168 0.39 9.19 7.89
N TYR A 169 -0.14 9.27 6.67
CA TYR A 169 -0.52 10.54 6.06
C TYR A 169 -2.05 10.64 6.02
N ARG A 170 -2.58 11.74 6.55
CA ARG A 170 -4.02 12.03 6.58
C ARG A 170 -4.27 13.40 5.98
N MET A 171 -5.41 13.55 5.31
CA MET A 171 -5.91 14.84 4.84
C MET A 171 -7.38 14.98 5.18
N VAL A 172 -7.84 16.22 5.37
CA VAL A 172 -9.27 16.53 5.47
C VAL A 172 -9.77 16.85 4.05
N PRO A 173 -10.65 16.04 3.45
CA PRO A 173 -11.16 16.28 2.10
C PRO A 173 -12.07 17.49 2.10
N ARG A 174 -12.08 18.22 0.98
CA ARG A 174 -13.05 19.31 0.79
C ARG A 174 -14.47 18.73 0.71
N GLN A 175 -15.47 19.44 1.22
CA GLN A 175 -16.87 18.99 1.36
C GLN A 175 -17.50 18.39 0.07
N GLN A 176 -16.94 18.69 -1.11
CA GLN A 176 -17.40 18.21 -2.42
C GLN A 176 -16.80 16.87 -2.87
N GLU A 177 -15.73 16.37 -2.23
CA GLU A 177 -15.05 15.12 -2.57
C GLU A 177 -15.64 13.88 -1.87
N ILE A 178 -16.51 14.10 -0.88
CA ILE A 178 -17.16 13.07 -0.05
C ILE A 178 -18.08 12.14 -0.88
N LEU A 179 -18.48 12.55 -2.09
CA LEU A 179 -19.45 11.85 -2.94
C LEU A 179 -18.87 10.69 -3.76
N LEU A 180 -17.54 10.50 -3.83
CA LEU A 180 -16.90 9.55 -4.76
C LEU A 180 -15.88 8.60 -4.10
N GLY A 181 -16.38 7.56 -3.45
CA GLY A 181 -15.81 6.19 -3.55
C GLY A 181 -14.51 5.83 -2.80
N LYS A 182 -14.52 4.60 -2.25
CA LYS A 182 -13.40 3.74 -1.81
C LYS A 182 -12.33 4.24 -0.82
N ALA A 183 -12.19 5.53 -0.56
CA ALA A 183 -11.32 5.99 0.53
C ALA A 183 -11.91 5.55 1.88
N SER A 184 -11.09 4.99 2.77
CA SER A 184 -11.53 4.71 4.13
C SER A 184 -11.67 6.04 4.88
N ILE A 185 -12.90 6.53 4.98
CA ILE A 185 -13.19 7.76 5.70
C ILE A 185 -13.24 7.43 7.19
N GLU A 186 -12.33 8.04 7.95
CA GLU A 186 -12.33 7.98 9.41
C GLU A 186 -12.89 9.29 9.95
N ASN A 187 -14.07 9.22 10.57
CA ASN A 187 -14.69 10.42 11.14
C ASN A 187 -14.13 10.69 12.52
N ILE A 188 -13.43 11.81 12.68
CA ILE A 188 -12.92 12.28 13.98
C ILE A 188 -13.57 13.64 14.25
N GLY A 189 -14.75 13.61 14.87
CA GLY A 189 -15.54 14.82 15.17
C GLY A 189 -16.29 15.30 13.96
N ASP A 190 -16.16 16.58 13.63
CA ASP A 190 -16.81 17.21 12.49
C ASP A 190 -16.01 17.03 11.18
N PHE A 191 -14.80 16.47 11.27
CA PHE A 191 -13.95 16.19 10.13
C PHE A 191 -14.00 14.73 9.71
N SER A 192 -14.14 14.54 8.41
CA SER A 192 -13.83 13.29 7.73
C SER A 192 -12.34 13.29 7.42
N PHE A 193 -11.55 12.36 7.94
CA PHE A 193 -10.17 12.19 7.50
C PHE A 193 -10.12 11.13 6.40
N VAL A 194 -9.38 11.43 5.35
CA VAL A 194 -9.02 10.47 4.31
C VAL A 194 -7.58 10.04 4.55
N ASN A 195 -7.41 8.74 4.82
CA ASN A 195 -6.07 8.14 4.87
C ASN A 195 -5.54 8.03 3.43
N ILE A 196 -4.42 8.70 3.15
CA ILE A 196 -3.70 8.50 1.88
C ILE A 196 -2.73 7.34 2.11
N GLU A 197 -3.19 6.14 1.81
CA GLU A 197 -2.36 4.93 1.94
C GLU A 197 -1.66 4.62 0.61
N TYR A 198 -0.32 4.67 0.60
CA TYR A 198 0.44 3.98 -0.42
C TYR A 198 0.51 2.49 -0.07
N THR A 199 -0.37 1.70 -0.67
CA THR A 199 -0.48 0.27 -0.41
C THR A 199 0.86 -0.44 -0.58
N LEU A 200 1.63 -0.08 -1.62
CA LEU A 200 2.97 -0.63 -1.93
C LEU A 200 4.08 -0.25 -0.93
N PHE A 201 3.86 0.73 -0.05
CA PHE A 201 4.83 1.07 1.01
C PHE A 201 4.72 0.13 2.22
N TYR A 202 3.59 -0.56 2.38
CA TYR A 202 3.43 -1.59 3.40
C TYR A 202 4.15 -2.89 3.01
N ARG A 203 4.97 -3.43 3.92
CA ARG A 203 5.76 -4.66 3.67
C ARG A 203 4.92 -5.86 3.23
N LEU A 204 3.76 -6.09 3.84
CA LEU A 204 2.90 -7.23 3.50
C LEU A 204 2.38 -7.13 2.07
N HIS A 205 1.90 -5.96 1.65
CA HIS A 205 1.44 -5.72 0.28
C HIS A 205 2.57 -5.84 -0.74
N ARG A 206 3.78 -5.35 -0.39
CA ARG A 206 4.96 -5.55 -1.23
C ARG A 206 5.32 -7.04 -1.40
N ILE A 207 5.22 -7.83 -0.33
CA ILE A 207 5.47 -9.29 -0.38
C ILE A 207 4.41 -10.00 -1.21
N THR A 208 3.12 -9.68 -1.03
CA THR A 208 2.04 -10.30 -1.83
C THR A 208 2.18 -9.96 -3.30
N LYS A 209 2.46 -8.69 -3.63
CA LYS A 209 2.81 -8.25 -4.98
C LYS A 209 3.99 -9.03 -5.53
N ARG A 210 5.07 -9.18 -4.74
CA ARG A 210 6.26 -9.91 -5.16
C ARG A 210 5.98 -11.39 -5.45
N ALA A 211 5.18 -12.05 -4.61
CA ALA A 211 4.77 -13.43 -4.82
C ALA A 211 3.93 -13.56 -6.11
N PHE A 212 3.00 -12.64 -6.35
CA PHE A 212 2.22 -12.59 -7.57
C PHE A 212 3.10 -12.46 -8.83
N ASP A 213 4.03 -11.50 -8.81
CA ASP A 213 4.94 -11.26 -9.95
C ASP A 213 5.83 -12.47 -10.24
N MET A 214 6.35 -13.12 -9.19
CA MET A 214 7.22 -14.29 -9.32
C MET A 214 6.45 -15.51 -9.89
N VAL A 215 5.22 -15.75 -9.42
CA VAL A 215 4.39 -16.86 -9.91
C VAL A 215 4.05 -16.68 -11.38
N ILE A 216 3.52 -15.52 -11.77
CA ILE A 216 3.12 -15.26 -13.14
C ILE A 216 4.33 -15.23 -14.08
N SER A 217 5.45 -14.62 -13.66
CA SER A 217 6.68 -14.62 -14.45
C SER A 217 7.27 -16.01 -14.61
N GLY A 218 7.27 -16.82 -13.55
CA GLY A 218 7.72 -18.21 -13.59
C GLY A 218 6.87 -19.05 -14.55
N MET A 219 5.54 -18.88 -14.52
CA MET A 219 4.63 -19.54 -15.46
C MET A 219 4.91 -19.13 -16.90
N MET A 220 5.08 -17.84 -17.17
CA MET A 220 5.38 -17.33 -18.51
C MET A 220 6.73 -17.83 -19.03
N LEU A 221 7.79 -17.78 -18.21
CA LEU A 221 9.11 -18.27 -18.60
C LEU A 221 9.11 -19.78 -18.85
N THR A 222 8.37 -20.55 -18.06
CA THR A 222 8.23 -22.01 -18.26
C THR A 222 7.51 -22.29 -19.57
N LEU A 223 6.38 -21.61 -19.81
CA LEU A 223 5.57 -21.79 -21.01
C LEU A 223 6.32 -21.39 -22.29
N PHE A 224 7.06 -20.28 -22.26
CA PHE A 224 7.81 -19.75 -23.40
C PHE A 224 9.29 -20.15 -23.42
N SER A 225 9.70 -21.12 -22.59
CA SER A 225 11.08 -21.59 -22.50
C SER A 225 11.67 -22.05 -23.84
N PRO A 226 10.95 -22.75 -24.76
CA PRO A 226 11.54 -23.15 -26.04
C PRO A 226 11.89 -21.95 -26.90
N PHE A 227 11.02 -20.93 -26.90
CA PHE A 227 11.24 -19.69 -27.65
C PHE A 227 12.41 -18.90 -27.08
N LEU A 228 12.56 -18.84 -25.75
CA LEU A 228 13.69 -18.17 -25.11
C LEU A 228 15.02 -18.81 -25.51
N VAL A 229 15.12 -20.14 -25.53
CA VAL A 229 16.34 -20.83 -25.94
C VAL A 229 16.72 -20.48 -27.38
N VAL A 230 15.75 -20.47 -28.30
CA VAL A 230 15.97 -20.05 -29.69
C VAL A 230 16.40 -18.58 -29.77
N LEU A 231 15.76 -17.71 -29.00
CA LEU A 231 16.03 -16.27 -28.97
C LEU A 231 17.45 -15.99 -28.46
N PHE A 232 17.88 -16.62 -27.37
CA PHE A 232 19.24 -16.47 -26.83
C PHE A 232 20.30 -17.17 -27.70
N GLY A 233 19.97 -18.26 -28.38
CA GLY A 233 20.90 -18.99 -29.25
C GLY A 233 21.14 -18.34 -30.62
N PHE A 234 20.10 -17.77 -31.23
CA PHE A 234 20.15 -17.23 -32.61
C PHE A 234 19.83 -15.74 -32.72
N GLY A 235 19.25 -15.14 -31.68
CA GLY A 235 18.82 -13.75 -31.70
C GLY A 235 19.96 -12.78 -31.40
N LYS A 236 19.85 -11.56 -31.95
CA LYS A 236 20.76 -10.45 -31.66
C LYS A 236 20.23 -9.66 -30.45
N GLY A 237 20.56 -10.12 -29.25
CA GLY A 237 20.23 -9.41 -28.01
C GLY A 237 21.11 -8.16 -27.84
N ARG A 238 20.48 -7.01 -27.57
CA ARG A 238 21.18 -5.80 -27.14
C ARG A 238 20.95 -5.61 -25.66
N LYS A 239 22.03 -5.44 -24.91
CA LYS A 239 21.95 -5.06 -23.50
C LYS A 239 21.68 -3.57 -23.38
N LYS A 240 20.73 -3.20 -22.53
CA LYS A 240 20.37 -1.82 -22.22
C LYS A 240 20.29 -1.65 -20.71
N GLN A 241 20.57 -0.45 -20.26
CA GLN A 241 20.49 -0.09 -18.84
C GLN A 241 19.24 0.74 -18.61
N PHE A 242 18.54 0.42 -17.53
CA PHE A 242 17.29 1.07 -17.14
C PHE A 242 17.39 1.58 -15.71
N TRP A 243 16.69 2.67 -15.44
CA TRP A 243 16.43 3.14 -14.09
C TRP A 243 15.48 2.17 -13.37
N GLY A 244 15.87 1.73 -12.18
CA GLY A 244 15.07 0.97 -11.24
C GLY A 244 14.48 1.87 -10.14
N ALA A 245 13.76 1.29 -9.19
CA ALA A 245 13.27 2.05 -8.05
C ALA A 245 14.44 2.61 -7.21
N GLU A 246 14.21 3.75 -6.54
CA GLU A 246 15.17 4.36 -5.61
C GLU A 246 16.55 4.66 -6.24
N GLY A 247 16.58 5.02 -7.53
CA GLY A 247 17.81 5.40 -8.25
C GLY A 247 18.75 4.23 -8.55
N THR A 248 18.30 2.99 -8.38
CA THR A 248 19.07 1.80 -8.76
C THR A 248 19.16 1.69 -10.29
N ILE A 249 20.21 1.05 -10.80
CA ILE A 249 20.37 0.78 -12.24
C ILE A 249 20.44 -0.72 -12.44
N PHE A 250 19.70 -1.23 -13.43
CA PHE A 250 19.79 -2.63 -13.82
C PHE A 250 19.97 -2.77 -15.32
N GLU A 251 20.64 -3.86 -15.71
CA GLU A 251 20.84 -4.23 -17.10
C GLU A 251 19.78 -5.24 -17.53
N ALA A 252 19.17 -5.01 -18.68
CA ALA A 252 18.22 -5.93 -19.29
C ALA A 252 18.56 -6.17 -20.77
N THR A 253 18.29 -7.39 -21.24
CA THR A 253 18.56 -7.78 -22.64
C THR A 253 17.28 -7.70 -23.44
N ILE A 254 17.29 -6.93 -24.53
CA ILE A 254 16.17 -6.78 -25.44
C ILE A 254 16.58 -7.31 -26.80
N PHE A 255 15.73 -8.13 -27.42
CA PHE A 255 16.01 -8.74 -28.71
C PHE A 255 15.26 -8.04 -29.82
N ASP A 256 15.93 -7.87 -30.95
CA ASP A 256 15.36 -7.24 -32.13
C ASP A 256 14.65 -8.31 -32.99
N VAL A 257 13.40 -8.63 -32.64
CA VAL A 257 12.58 -9.69 -33.27
C VAL A 257 11.23 -9.13 -33.70
N LYS A 258 10.68 -9.67 -34.79
CA LYS A 258 9.32 -9.34 -35.26
C LYS A 258 8.28 -9.91 -34.28
N GLY A 259 7.56 -9.04 -33.60
CA GLY A 259 6.51 -9.37 -32.62
C GLY A 259 6.78 -8.72 -31.26
N GLY A 260 5.86 -7.86 -30.81
CA GLY A 260 6.04 -7.06 -29.58
C GLY A 260 6.28 -7.91 -28.34
N PHE A 261 5.51 -8.99 -28.18
CA PHE A 261 5.61 -9.88 -27.01
C PHE A 261 6.94 -10.65 -26.93
N LEU A 262 7.42 -11.18 -28.07
CA LEU A 262 8.68 -11.95 -28.12
C LEU A 262 9.91 -11.09 -27.74
N LYS A 263 9.84 -9.77 -28.00
CA LYS A 263 10.88 -8.81 -27.62
C LYS A 263 11.01 -8.65 -26.10
N GLU A 264 9.93 -8.87 -25.36
CA GLU A 264 9.83 -8.62 -23.92
C GLU A 264 9.96 -9.89 -23.07
N LEU A 265 9.87 -11.07 -23.68
CA LEU A 265 10.02 -12.36 -22.98
C LEU A 265 11.27 -12.45 -22.06
N PRO A 266 12.47 -11.98 -22.46
CA PRO A 266 13.64 -12.02 -21.58
C PRO A 266 13.52 -11.11 -20.35
N LEU A 267 12.69 -10.08 -20.39
CA LEU A 267 12.51 -9.15 -19.27
C LEU A 267 11.81 -9.81 -18.08
N PHE A 268 11.03 -10.88 -18.30
CA PHE A 268 10.46 -11.68 -17.21
C PHE A 268 11.53 -12.31 -16.31
N ILE A 269 12.76 -12.51 -16.81
CA ILE A 269 13.90 -12.94 -15.99
C ILE A 269 14.26 -11.86 -14.97
N GLY A 270 14.26 -10.59 -15.38
CA GLY A 270 14.47 -9.45 -14.47
C GLY A 270 13.38 -9.34 -13.41
N VAL A 271 12.15 -9.77 -13.72
CA VAL A 271 11.08 -9.87 -12.74
C VAL A 271 11.39 -10.93 -11.70
N LEU A 272 11.89 -12.11 -12.07
CA LEU A 272 12.29 -13.14 -11.10
C LEU A 272 13.42 -12.67 -10.17
N PHE A 273 14.41 -11.92 -10.69
CA PHE A 273 15.52 -11.39 -9.89
C PHE A 273 15.14 -10.20 -9.00
N GLY A 274 14.06 -9.48 -9.33
CA GLY A 274 13.55 -8.38 -8.49
C GLY A 274 13.90 -6.99 -8.95
N ASN A 275 14.53 -6.88 -10.12
CA ASN A 275 14.84 -5.61 -10.77
C ASN A 275 13.63 -5.04 -11.51
N LEU A 276 12.65 -5.89 -11.83
CA LEU A 276 11.41 -5.53 -12.53
C LEU A 276 10.19 -6.06 -11.78
N SER A 277 9.05 -5.44 -12.07
CA SER A 277 7.71 -5.90 -11.74
C SER A 277 6.95 -6.28 -13.02
N LEU A 278 5.87 -7.06 -12.93
CA LEU A 278 4.98 -7.24 -14.09
C LEU A 278 4.21 -5.96 -14.41
N VAL A 279 3.74 -5.29 -13.36
CA VAL A 279 2.98 -4.04 -13.43
C VAL A 279 3.67 -3.02 -12.55
N GLY A 280 3.98 -1.85 -13.10
CA GLY A 280 4.70 -0.81 -12.39
C GLY A 280 4.93 0.43 -13.24
N SER A 281 5.88 1.26 -12.83
CA SER A 281 6.30 2.47 -13.53
C SER A 281 6.83 2.16 -14.93
N SER A 282 6.83 3.15 -15.82
CA SER A 282 7.40 2.96 -17.16
C SER A 282 8.92 2.75 -17.13
N MET A 283 9.40 1.86 -18.01
CA MET A 283 10.83 1.63 -18.18
C MET A 283 11.48 2.83 -18.89
N VAL A 284 12.44 3.47 -18.22
CA VAL A 284 13.22 4.60 -18.74
C VAL A 284 14.68 4.19 -18.86
N GLU A 285 15.28 4.41 -20.02
CA GLU A 285 16.69 4.11 -20.29
C GLU A 285 17.60 5.11 -19.56
N THR A 286 18.77 4.69 -19.11
CA THR A 286 19.73 5.58 -18.41
C THR A 286 20.32 6.68 -19.29
N SER A 287 20.02 6.68 -20.59
CA SER A 287 20.30 7.83 -21.48
C SER A 287 19.45 9.05 -21.14
N ASP A 288 18.27 8.84 -20.54
CA ASP A 288 17.38 9.92 -20.09
C ASP A 288 17.65 10.26 -18.62
N PRO A 289 17.36 11.51 -18.19
CA PRO A 289 17.49 11.93 -16.79
C PRO A 289 16.72 11.01 -15.83
N ASP A 290 17.22 10.86 -14.60
CA ASP A 290 16.58 10.03 -13.58
C ASP A 290 15.12 10.48 -13.32
N PRO A 291 14.12 9.64 -13.66
CA PRO A 291 12.72 10.00 -13.49
C PRO A 291 12.25 9.93 -12.03
N HIS A 292 13.11 9.51 -11.09
CA HIS A 292 12.79 9.31 -9.67
C HIS A 292 11.62 8.32 -9.49
N LEU A 293 11.83 7.06 -9.90
CA LEU A 293 10.79 6.03 -9.85
C LEU A 293 10.38 5.69 -8.41
N ILE A 294 9.08 5.84 -8.14
CA ILE A 294 8.46 5.56 -6.83
C ILE A 294 8.31 4.05 -6.61
N CYS A 295 8.09 3.29 -7.69
CA CYS A 295 7.94 1.84 -7.65
C CYS A 295 8.83 1.15 -8.69
N GLN A 296 8.97 -0.16 -8.58
CA GLN A 296 9.79 -0.92 -9.53
C GLN A 296 9.22 -0.77 -10.95
N PRO A 297 10.08 -0.58 -11.96
CA PRO A 297 9.63 -0.52 -13.35
C PRO A 297 8.90 -1.80 -13.74
N GLY A 298 7.81 -1.64 -14.47
CA GLY A 298 6.93 -2.69 -14.91
C GLY A 298 7.18 -3.11 -16.36
N LEU A 299 6.95 -4.39 -16.68
CA LEU A 299 6.78 -4.81 -18.08
C LEU A 299 5.58 -4.11 -18.73
N THR A 300 4.54 -3.88 -17.93
CA THR A 300 3.41 -3.02 -18.28
C THR A 300 3.08 -2.05 -17.14
N GLY A 301 2.16 -1.12 -17.40
CA GLY A 301 1.75 -0.09 -16.45
C GLY A 301 0.59 0.74 -17.00
N LEU A 302 0.12 1.69 -16.19
CA LEU A 302 -0.98 2.58 -16.56
C LEU A 302 -0.66 3.45 -17.78
N GLU A 303 0.60 3.86 -17.92
CA GLU A 303 1.06 4.61 -19.10
C GLU A 303 0.84 3.81 -20.38
N ARG A 304 1.17 2.52 -20.39
CA ARG A 304 1.16 1.67 -21.59
C ARG A 304 -0.25 1.40 -22.13
N ILE A 305 -1.25 1.33 -21.25
CA ILE A 305 -2.65 1.13 -21.64
C ILE A 305 -3.21 2.37 -22.34
N ARG A 306 -2.68 3.55 -22.04
CA ARG A 306 -3.14 4.79 -22.64
C ARG A 306 -2.30 5.07 -23.89
N SER A 307 -2.94 5.15 -25.05
CA SER A 307 -2.28 5.42 -26.35
C SER A 307 -1.74 6.86 -26.51
N VAL A 308 -1.46 7.56 -25.40
CA VAL A 308 -1.01 8.96 -25.37
C VAL A 308 0.40 8.99 -24.84
N LYS A 309 1.29 9.75 -25.48
CA LYS A 309 2.64 10.01 -24.94
C LYS A 309 2.54 11.01 -23.80
N PHE A 310 2.88 10.59 -22.60
CA PHE A 310 2.87 11.43 -21.40
C PHE A 310 4.18 12.22 -21.30
N LYS A 311 4.09 13.45 -20.79
CA LYS A 311 5.28 14.21 -20.36
C LYS A 311 5.83 13.58 -19.06
N PRO A 312 7.12 13.80 -18.73
CA PRO A 312 7.72 13.27 -17.50
C PRO A 312 6.92 13.59 -16.23
N GLU A 313 6.34 14.80 -16.14
CA GLU A 313 5.52 15.21 -15.00
C GLU A 313 4.20 14.43 -14.89
N ASP A 314 3.56 14.12 -16.01
CA ASP A 314 2.29 13.38 -16.02
C ASP A 314 2.49 11.91 -15.65
N ARG A 315 3.70 11.36 -15.89
CA ARG A 315 4.06 9.98 -15.50
C ARG A 315 4.07 9.80 -13.99
N GLN A 316 4.62 10.76 -13.26
CA GLN A 316 4.66 10.70 -11.80
C GLN A 316 3.25 10.64 -11.19
N ILE A 317 2.28 11.37 -11.76
CA ILE A 317 0.88 11.35 -11.31
C ILE A 317 0.29 9.94 -11.49
N LEU A 318 0.54 9.29 -12.63
CA LEU A 318 0.08 7.92 -12.90
C LEU A 318 0.72 6.90 -11.95
N ASP A 319 2.00 7.06 -11.66
CA ASP A 319 2.74 6.20 -10.74
C ASP A 319 2.20 6.34 -9.31
N HIS A 320 1.99 7.57 -8.83
CA HIS A 320 1.34 7.79 -7.52
C HIS A 320 -0.05 7.15 -7.47
N TYR A 321 -0.87 7.32 -8.52
CA TYR A 321 -2.20 6.71 -8.56
C TYR A 321 -2.12 5.17 -8.51
N TYR A 322 -1.17 4.57 -9.23
CA TYR A 322 -0.93 3.14 -9.20
C TYR A 322 -0.51 2.69 -7.80
N VAL A 323 0.46 3.36 -7.18
CA VAL A 323 1.01 3.02 -5.85
C VAL A 323 -0.05 3.14 -4.74
N GLN A 324 -0.99 4.07 -4.87
CA GLN A 324 -2.13 4.21 -3.94
C GLN A 324 -3.15 3.09 -4.10
N ASN A 325 -3.55 2.82 -5.34
CA ASN A 325 -4.67 1.92 -5.63
C ASN A 325 -4.26 0.48 -5.93
N GLN A 326 -2.98 0.15 -5.74
CA GLN A 326 -2.45 -1.16 -6.10
C GLN A 326 -3.21 -2.27 -5.39
N SER A 327 -3.71 -3.20 -6.20
CA SER A 327 -4.39 -4.39 -5.77
C SER A 327 -4.18 -5.48 -6.80
N PHE A 328 -4.34 -6.73 -6.38
CA PHE A 328 -4.28 -7.87 -7.30
C PHE A 328 -5.22 -7.71 -8.50
N THR A 329 -6.45 -7.21 -8.27
CA THR A 329 -7.44 -7.01 -9.32
C THR A 329 -7.00 -5.93 -10.31
N MET A 330 -6.44 -4.81 -9.82
CA MET A 330 -5.94 -3.74 -10.68
C MET A 330 -4.75 -4.22 -11.53
N ASP A 331 -3.82 -4.98 -10.95
CA ASP A 331 -2.70 -5.56 -11.68
C ASP A 331 -3.17 -6.51 -12.77
N LEU A 332 -4.13 -7.40 -12.46
CA LEU A 332 -4.71 -8.31 -13.42
C LEU A 332 -5.43 -7.56 -14.55
N GLU A 333 -6.22 -6.53 -14.21
CA GLU A 333 -6.88 -5.68 -15.20
C GLU A 333 -5.87 -5.02 -16.14
N ILE A 334 -4.78 -4.49 -15.60
CA ILE A 334 -3.72 -3.84 -16.39
C ILE A 334 -3.06 -4.83 -17.34
N ILE A 335 -2.70 -6.03 -16.86
CA ILE A 335 -2.12 -7.10 -17.67
C ILE A 335 -3.07 -7.49 -18.79
N MET A 336 -4.35 -7.78 -18.47
CA MET A 336 -5.34 -8.19 -19.47
C MET A 336 -5.55 -7.10 -20.54
N LYS A 337 -5.69 -5.83 -20.13
CA LYS A 337 -5.82 -4.71 -21.06
C LYS A 337 -4.62 -4.58 -21.97
N THR A 338 -3.40 -4.77 -21.45
CA THR A 338 -2.17 -4.73 -22.25
C THR A 338 -2.13 -5.83 -23.30
N VAL A 339 -2.55 -7.05 -22.92
CA VAL A 339 -2.60 -8.20 -23.84
C VAL A 339 -3.64 -8.00 -24.95
N PHE A 340 -4.78 -7.35 -24.65
CA PHE A 340 -5.81 -7.07 -25.65
C PHE A 340 -5.57 -5.79 -26.47
N SER A 341 -4.74 -4.86 -25.98
CA SER A 341 -4.40 -3.63 -26.69
C SER A 341 -3.18 -3.75 -27.60
N THR A 342 -2.40 -4.83 -27.45
CA THR A 342 -1.20 -5.16 -28.25
C THR A 342 -1.58 -6.11 -29.37
#